data_AF-A0A917LKI6-F1
#
_entry.id   AF-A0A917LKI6-F1
#
_cell.length_a   1.000
_cell.length_b   1.000
_cell.length_c   1.000
_cell.angle_alpha   90.00
_cell.angle_beta   90.00
_cell.angle_gamma   90.00
#
_symmetry.space_group_name_H-M   'P 1'
#
loop_
_entity.id
_entity.type
_entity.pdbx_description
1 polymer ?
#
loop_
_entity_poly.entity_id
_entity_poly.type
_entity_poly.pdbx_seq_one_letter_code
_entity_poly.pdbx_strand_id
1 'polypeptide(L)'
;MLIGILFISCDKNDDEPSDCGCNSETNYTITETDSLIGKIYYRSQNSTYNNLYSIIYKEVQYSNSSTFMIVCNEDFLNNEFEDIKNSGESVEVKFSGDLKSICEKPNGPADISYYRIILTSIERL
;
A
#
# COMPACT_ATOMS: atom_id res chain seq x y z
N MET A 1 35.16 49.56 -3.08
CA MET A 1 34.40 49.07 -1.91
C MET A 1 32.93 49.10 -2.29
N LEU A 2 32.14 48.14 -1.81
CA LEU A 2 30.77 47.75 -2.17
C LEU A 2 30.63 46.78 -3.36
N ILE A 3 30.95 45.52 -3.05
CA ILE A 3 30.34 44.33 -3.68
C ILE A 3 28.99 44.15 -3.00
N GLY A 4 27.89 44.38 -3.72
CA GLY A 4 26.53 44.12 -3.25
C GLY A 4 26.24 42.62 -3.35
N ILE A 5 26.07 41.96 -2.20
CA ILE A 5 25.72 40.55 -2.11
C ILE A 5 24.20 40.44 -2.36
N LEU A 6 23.83 39.81 -3.47
CA LEU A 6 22.47 39.37 -3.76
C LEU A 6 22.16 38.18 -2.82
N PHE A 7 21.27 38.40 -1.84
CA PHE A 7 20.65 37.31 -1.10
C PHE A 7 19.60 36.66 -2.00
N ILE A 8 20.04 35.66 -2.76
CA ILE A 8 19.13 34.68 -3.36
C ILE A 8 18.67 33.78 -2.20
N SER A 9 17.52 34.12 -1.64
CA SER A 9 16.81 33.26 -0.70
C SER A 9 16.31 32.04 -1.47
N CYS A 10 17.01 30.91 -1.37
CA CYS A 10 16.46 29.63 -1.75
C CYS A 10 15.46 29.21 -0.66
N ASP A 11 14.16 29.37 -0.94
CA ASP A 11 13.14 28.57 -0.25
C ASP A 11 13.33 27.12 -0.69
N LYS A 12 13.97 26.34 0.16
CA LYS A 12 13.92 24.89 0.08
C LYS A 12 12.55 24.44 0.59
N ASN A 13 11.57 24.42 -0.31
CA ASN A 13 10.48 23.46 -0.14
C ASN A 13 11.07 22.09 -0.53
N ASP A 14 11.86 21.52 0.38
CA ASP A 14 12.29 20.14 0.27
C ASP A 14 11.06 19.30 0.66
N ASP A 15 10.21 19.01 -0.33
CA ASP A 15 9.20 17.94 -0.29
C ASP A 15 9.94 16.58 -0.23
N GLU A 16 10.71 16.33 0.84
CA GLU A 16 11.31 15.02 1.06
C GLU A 16 10.16 13.99 1.21
N PRO A 17 10.20 12.87 0.46
CA PRO A 17 9.22 11.81 0.63
C PRO A 17 9.23 11.33 2.07
N SER A 18 8.05 11.23 2.68
CA SER A 18 7.91 10.63 4.01
C SER A 18 8.52 9.23 4.02
N ASP A 19 9.28 8.86 5.06
CA ASP A 19 9.91 7.53 5.19
C ASP A 19 8.90 6.36 5.17
N CYS A 20 7.62 6.67 5.38
CA CYS A 20 6.52 5.70 5.40
C CYS A 20 5.23 6.31 4.84
N GLY A 21 4.25 5.46 4.52
CA GLY A 21 2.95 5.89 4.00
C GLY A 21 2.83 5.75 2.49
N CYS A 22 1.70 6.20 1.93
CA CYS A 22 1.45 6.06 0.49
C CYS A 22 2.39 6.91 -0.38
N ASN A 23 2.92 8.00 0.19
CA ASN A 23 3.81 8.93 -0.50
C ASN A 23 5.30 8.61 -0.27
N SER A 24 5.62 7.49 0.41
CA SER A 24 7.02 7.10 0.63
C SER A 24 7.66 6.58 -0.66
N GLU A 25 8.98 6.40 -0.61
CA GLU A 25 9.68 5.65 -1.65
C GLU A 25 9.13 4.22 -1.80
N THR A 26 9.31 3.65 -2.99
CA THR A 26 8.94 2.26 -3.28
C THR A 26 10.00 1.34 -2.71
N ASN A 27 9.59 0.43 -1.82
CA ASN A 27 10.48 -0.59 -1.26
C ASN A 27 10.68 -1.76 -2.23
N TYR A 28 9.59 -2.16 -2.90
CA TYR A 28 9.54 -3.32 -3.77
C TYR A 28 8.38 -3.18 -4.75
N THR A 29 8.55 -3.67 -5.98
CA THR A 29 7.48 -3.69 -6.98
C THR A 29 7.07 -5.12 -7.25
N ILE A 30 5.79 -5.42 -7.03
CA ILE A 30 5.15 -6.64 -7.52
C ILE A 30 4.81 -6.40 -8.97
N THR A 31 5.47 -7.11 -9.86
CA THR A 31 5.29 -7.06 -11.31
C THR A 31 4.17 -7.99 -11.76
N GLU A 32 3.62 -7.76 -12.95
CA GLU A 32 2.62 -8.68 -13.53
C GLU A 32 3.15 -10.10 -13.72
N THR A 33 4.46 -10.25 -13.94
CA THR A 33 5.12 -11.54 -14.10
C THR A 33 5.18 -12.35 -12.80
N ASP A 34 5.14 -11.69 -11.63
CA ASP A 34 5.09 -12.39 -10.35
C ASP A 34 3.79 -13.20 -10.19
N SER A 35 2.74 -12.81 -10.93
CA SER A 35 1.45 -13.53 -10.99
C SER A 35 0.89 -13.86 -9.59
N LEU A 36 1.06 -12.93 -8.65
CA LEU A 36 0.59 -13.12 -7.28
C LEU A 36 -0.94 -13.10 -7.24
N ILE A 37 -1.49 -14.08 -6.51
CA ILE A 37 -2.91 -14.21 -6.24
C ILE A 37 -3.12 -13.99 -4.75
N GLY A 38 -3.98 -13.03 -4.43
CA GLY A 38 -4.31 -12.65 -3.05
C GLY A 38 -5.81 -12.56 -2.85
N LYS A 39 -6.22 -12.19 -1.65
CA LYS A 39 -7.62 -11.89 -1.32
C LYS A 39 -7.78 -10.43 -0.99
N ILE A 40 -8.57 -9.71 -1.78
CA ILE A 40 -8.99 -8.35 -1.45
C ILE A 40 -10.24 -8.40 -0.56
N TYR A 41 -10.29 -7.53 0.42
CA TYR A 41 -11.46 -7.33 1.27
C TYR A 41 -11.47 -5.88 1.77
N TYR A 42 -12.63 -5.46 2.24
CA TYR A 42 -12.80 -4.14 2.84
C TYR A 42 -12.94 -4.27 4.35
N ARG A 43 -12.16 -3.51 5.11
CA ARG A 43 -12.17 -3.61 6.57
C ARG A 43 -13.03 -2.49 7.19
N SER A 44 -14.24 -2.84 7.63
CA SER A 44 -15.13 -1.91 8.31
C SER A 44 -14.86 -1.85 9.83
N GLN A 45 -14.43 -0.69 10.32
CA GLN A 45 -14.23 -0.28 11.74
C GLN A 45 -13.46 -1.24 12.70
N ASN A 46 -12.91 -0.68 13.79
CA ASN A 46 -12.22 -1.38 14.91
C ASN A 46 -10.81 -1.96 14.66
N SER A 47 -10.01 -1.37 13.79
CA SER A 47 -8.57 -1.63 13.61
C SER A 47 -7.77 -0.33 13.39
N THR A 48 -6.44 -0.42 13.35
CA THR A 48 -5.55 0.71 12.98
C THR A 48 -5.79 1.18 11.53
N TYR A 49 -6.39 0.33 10.67
CA TYR A 49 -6.63 0.59 9.25
C TYR A 49 -8.11 0.37 8.92
N ASN A 50 -8.94 1.34 9.30
CA ASN A 50 -10.38 1.28 9.10
C ASN A 50 -10.80 1.94 7.79
N ASN A 51 -11.87 1.41 7.21
CA ASN A 51 -12.52 1.94 6.02
C ASN A 51 -11.56 1.98 4.82
N LEU A 52 -10.75 0.94 4.70
CA LEU A 52 -9.78 0.79 3.62
C LEU A 52 -9.88 -0.60 3.00
N TYR A 53 -9.59 -0.68 1.70
CA TYR A 53 -9.33 -1.94 1.03
C TYR A 53 -7.97 -2.49 1.43
N SER A 54 -7.90 -3.80 1.60
CA SER A 54 -6.66 -4.50 1.89
C SER A 54 -6.58 -5.81 1.13
N ILE A 55 -5.37 -6.18 0.72
CA ILE A 55 -5.05 -7.45 0.08
C ILE A 55 -4.23 -8.28 1.05
N ILE A 56 -4.66 -9.50 1.31
CA ILE A 56 -3.83 -10.51 1.98
C ILE A 56 -3.29 -11.48 0.92
N TYR A 57 -1.97 -11.57 0.86
CA TYR A 57 -1.25 -12.58 0.09
C TYR A 57 -0.60 -13.56 1.06
N LYS A 58 -0.73 -14.86 0.79
CA LYS A 58 -0.05 -15.90 1.58
C LYS A 58 1.01 -16.56 0.73
N GLU A 59 2.26 -16.48 1.17
CA GLU A 59 3.36 -17.08 0.45
C GLU A 59 3.34 -18.60 0.66
N VAL A 60 3.17 -19.35 -0.42
CA VAL A 60 3.01 -20.82 -0.36
C VAL A 60 4.35 -21.50 -0.05
N GLN A 61 5.47 -20.89 -0.43
CA GLN A 61 6.80 -21.51 -0.34
C GLN A 61 7.50 -21.29 1.00
N TYR A 62 7.12 -20.27 1.77
CA TYR A 62 7.79 -19.91 3.02
C TYR A 62 6.80 -19.76 4.19
N SER A 63 6.79 -20.78 5.05
CA SER A 63 6.39 -20.69 6.46
C SER A 63 5.09 -19.95 6.80
N ASN A 64 3.92 -20.32 6.23
CA ASN A 64 2.63 -19.68 6.58
C ASN A 64 2.61 -18.13 6.55
N SER A 65 3.62 -17.49 5.93
CA SER A 65 3.84 -16.06 6.02
C SER A 65 2.75 -15.34 5.28
N SER A 66 2.13 -14.37 5.94
CA SER A 66 1.05 -13.59 5.37
C SER A 66 1.52 -12.16 5.18
N THR A 67 1.36 -11.65 3.97
CA THR A 67 1.62 -10.26 3.63
C THR A 67 0.30 -9.52 3.55
N PHE A 68 0.16 -8.51 4.40
CA PHE A 68 -0.98 -7.63 4.47
C PHE A 68 -0.65 -6.32 3.78
N MET A 69 -1.42 -5.96 2.76
CA MET A 69 -1.19 -4.75 1.96
C MET A 69 -2.42 -3.86 1.99
N ILE A 70 -2.26 -2.63 2.46
CA ILE A 70 -3.33 -1.61 2.48
C ILE A 70 -3.27 -0.82 1.18
N VAL A 71 -4.38 -0.74 0.46
CA VAL A 71 -4.44 -0.04 -0.83
C VAL A 71 -4.35 1.47 -0.61
N CYS A 72 -3.49 2.14 -1.40
CA CYS A 72 -3.28 3.59 -1.33
C CYS A 72 -4.13 4.37 -2.34
N ASN A 73 -4.32 3.83 -3.53
CA ASN A 73 -5.04 4.45 -4.64
C ASN A 73 -6.40 3.75 -4.84
N GLU A 74 -7.30 3.84 -3.86
CA GLU A 74 -8.60 3.15 -3.92
C GLU A 74 -9.46 3.57 -5.12
N ASP A 75 -9.28 4.78 -5.63
CA ASP A 75 -9.93 5.25 -6.86
C ASP A 75 -9.61 4.36 -8.07
N PHE A 76 -8.46 3.67 -8.06
CA PHE A 76 -8.08 2.70 -9.09
C PHE A 76 -9.05 1.52 -9.19
N LEU A 77 -9.78 1.22 -8.12
CA LEU A 77 -10.70 0.08 -8.05
C LEU A 77 -12.02 0.32 -8.81
N ASN A 78 -12.32 1.55 -9.26
CA ASN A 78 -13.42 1.89 -10.18
C ASN A 78 -14.76 1.15 -9.93
N ASN A 79 -15.17 1.06 -8.67
CA ASN A 79 -16.37 0.36 -8.18
C ASN A 79 -16.43 -1.16 -8.37
N GLU A 80 -15.40 -1.80 -8.94
CA GLU A 80 -15.34 -3.26 -9.17
C GLU A 80 -15.49 -4.08 -7.88
N PHE A 81 -15.14 -3.48 -6.74
CA PHE A 81 -15.16 -4.10 -5.42
C PHE A 81 -16.11 -3.38 -4.45
N GLU A 82 -17.11 -2.65 -4.92
CA GLU A 82 -18.10 -2.01 -4.04
C GLU A 82 -18.99 -3.01 -3.30
N ASP A 83 -19.25 -4.17 -3.91
CA ASP A 83 -20.02 -5.26 -3.32
C ASP A 83 -19.40 -5.76 -2.01
N ILE A 84 -18.07 -5.87 -1.95
CA ILE A 84 -17.36 -6.35 -0.75
C ILE A 84 -17.26 -5.33 0.38
N LYS A 85 -17.56 -4.04 0.14
CA LYS A 85 -17.61 -3.01 1.21
C LYS A 85 -18.68 -3.33 2.25
N ASN A 86 -19.79 -3.91 1.81
CA ASN A 86 -20.98 -4.11 2.64
C ASN A 86 -21.19 -5.56 3.07
N SER A 87 -20.62 -6.53 2.34
CA SER A 87 -20.77 -7.96 2.66
C SER A 87 -19.79 -8.45 3.72
N GLY A 88 -18.62 -7.80 3.85
CA GLY A 88 -17.51 -8.31 4.67
C GLY A 88 -16.83 -9.54 4.07
N GLU A 89 -17.17 -9.90 2.84
CA GLU A 89 -16.55 -11.00 2.10
C GLU A 89 -15.20 -10.58 1.52
N SER A 90 -14.40 -11.58 1.17
CA SER A 90 -13.14 -11.38 0.46
C SER A 90 -13.23 -12.02 -0.91
N VAL A 91 -12.65 -11.38 -1.92
CA VAL A 91 -12.61 -11.88 -3.29
C VAL A 91 -11.17 -12.18 -3.69
N GLU A 92 -10.98 -13.25 -4.45
CA GLU A 92 -9.67 -13.61 -4.97
C GLU A 92 -9.30 -12.68 -6.14
N VAL A 93 -8.07 -12.17 -6.12
CA VAL A 93 -7.58 -11.22 -7.11
C VAL A 93 -6.18 -11.57 -7.55
N LYS A 94 -5.90 -11.34 -8.83
CA LYS A 94 -4.54 -11.19 -9.35
C LYS A 94 -4.18 -9.71 -9.33
N PHE A 95 -2.98 -9.36 -8.87
CA PHE A 95 -2.61 -7.96 -8.70
C PHE A 95 -1.12 -7.69 -8.93
N SER A 96 -0.81 -6.44 -9.23
CA SER A 96 0.55 -5.88 -9.29
C SER A 96 0.57 -4.49 -8.67
N GLY A 97 1.73 -4.03 -8.23
CA GLY A 97 1.86 -2.69 -7.65
C GLY A 97 3.13 -2.45 -6.87
N ASP A 98 3.28 -1.21 -6.42
CA ASP A 98 4.43 -0.74 -5.65
C ASP A 98 4.16 -0.82 -4.14
N LEU A 99 4.98 -1.59 -3.45
CA LEU A 99 4.95 -1.71 -2.00
C LEU A 99 5.66 -0.52 -1.34
N LYS A 100 4.97 0.04 -0.35
CA LYS A 100 5.40 1.17 0.46
C LYS A 100 5.51 0.76 1.93
N SER A 101 6.40 1.42 2.66
CA SER A 101 6.56 1.22 4.10
C SER A 101 5.29 1.61 4.86
N ILE A 102 4.95 0.84 5.89
CA ILE A 102 3.89 1.19 6.83
C ILE A 102 4.45 2.05 7.97
N CYS A 103 3.73 3.08 8.40
CA CYS A 103 4.21 3.97 9.46
C CYS A 103 4.09 3.36 10.87
N GLU A 104 3.04 2.59 11.10
CA GLU A 104 2.76 1.99 12.39
C GLU A 104 2.53 0.49 12.20
N LYS A 105 3.48 -0.35 12.59
CA LYS A 105 3.25 -1.80 12.48
C LYS A 105 2.27 -2.24 13.56
N PRO A 106 1.17 -2.94 13.22
CA PRO A 106 0.31 -3.54 14.23
C PRO A 106 1.09 -4.52 15.11
N ASN A 107 0.79 -4.54 16.41
CA ASN A 107 1.23 -5.62 17.27
C ASN A 107 0.61 -6.92 16.77
N GLY A 108 1.45 -7.84 16.29
CA GLY A 108 0.99 -9.07 15.68
C GLY A 108 2.07 -10.13 15.59
N PRO A 109 1.70 -11.33 15.10
CA PRO A 109 2.64 -12.42 14.87
C PRO A 109 3.81 -11.99 13.97
N ALA A 110 5.01 -12.54 14.23
CA ALA A 110 6.22 -12.22 13.47
C ALA A 110 6.19 -12.71 12.01
N ASP A 111 5.29 -13.64 11.70
CA ASP A 111 5.00 -14.18 10.36
C ASP A 111 4.01 -13.33 9.55
N ILE A 112 3.65 -12.13 10.05
CA ILE A 112 2.87 -11.16 9.30
C ILE A 112 3.71 -9.95 8.94
N SER A 113 3.82 -9.71 7.63
CA SER A 113 4.40 -8.50 7.05
C SER A 113 3.29 -7.51 6.68
N TYR A 114 3.52 -6.23 6.92
CA TYR A 114 2.54 -5.18 6.67
C TYR A 114 3.14 -4.12 5.75
N TYR A 115 2.43 -3.81 4.68
CA TYR A 115 2.80 -2.80 3.71
C TYR A 115 1.60 -1.97 3.31
N ARG A 116 1.90 -0.87 2.63
CA ARG A 116 0.96 -0.17 1.75
C ARG A 116 1.24 -0.57 0.31
N ILE A 117 0.24 -0.53 -0.55
CA ILE A 117 0.39 -0.84 -1.98
C ILE A 117 -0.26 0.25 -2.83
N ILE A 118 0.47 0.75 -3.82
CA ILE A 118 -0.10 1.49 -4.94
C ILE A 118 -0.31 0.48 -6.08
N LEU A 119 -1.57 0.17 -6.37
CA LEU A 119 -1.91 -0.81 -7.40
C LEU A 119 -1.60 -0.27 -8.78
N THR A 120 -0.97 -1.11 -9.61
CA THR A 120 -0.77 -0.88 -11.05
C THR A 120 -1.69 -1.75 -11.89
N SER A 121 -2.10 -2.91 -11.37
CA SER A 121 -3.19 -3.72 -11.92
C SER A 121 -3.87 -4.55 -10.83
N ILE A 122 -5.15 -4.82 -11.03
CA ILE A 122 -5.94 -5.72 -10.20
C ILE A 122 -7.04 -6.32 -11.07
N GLU A 123 -7.33 -7.61 -10.88
CA GLU A 123 -8.36 -8.33 -11.61
C GLU A 123 -9.03 -9.32 -10.66
N ARG A 124 -10.36 -9.29 -10.59
CA ARG A 124 -11.17 -10.31 -9.91
C ARG A 124 -11.08 -11.66 -10.64
N LEU A 125 -10.83 -12.74 -9.88
CA LEU A 125 -10.77 -14.13 -10.38
C LEU A 125 -12.08 -14.90 -10.15
#